data_AF-A0A7Y3KYX2-F1
#
_entry.id   AF-A0A7Y3KYX2-F1
#
_cell.length_a   1.000
_cell.length_b   1.000
_cell.length_c   1.000
_cell.angle_alpha   90.00
_cell.angle_beta   90.00
_cell.angle_gamma   90.00
#
_symmetry.space_group_name_H-M   'P 1'
#
loop_
_entity.id
_entity.type
_entity.pdbx_description
1 polymer ?
#
loop_
_entity_poly.entity_id
_entity_poly.type
_entity_poly.pdbx_seq_one_letter_code
_entity_poly.pdbx_strand_id
1 'polypeptide(L)' 'MRRIGIGGGIGSGKSTLEAMIRQSGLPVLDADAVVRDLLEPGSPLLAVVVSSKTTTRITQSRPSA' A
#
# COMPACT_ATOMS: atom_id res chain seq x y z
N MET A 1 20.25 -2.06 -15.06
CA MET A 1 19.00 -2.74 -14.64
C MET A 1 17.82 -2.04 -15.30
N ARG A 2 16.84 -2.77 -15.83
CA ARG A 2 15.62 -2.17 -16.43
C ARG A 2 14.50 -2.17 -15.40
N ARG A 3 13.72 -1.08 -15.33
CA ARG A 3 12.56 -0.94 -14.43
C ARG A 3 11.29 -0.88 -15.29
N ILE A 4 10.27 -1.63 -14.90
CA ILE A 4 8.99 -1.69 -15.62
C ILE A 4 7.90 -1.32 -14.63
N GLY A 5 7.12 -0.29 -14.95
CA GLY A 5 5.96 0.10 -14.15
C GLY A 5 4.74 -0.73 -14.51
N ILE A 6 4.05 -1.25 -13.51
CA ILE A 6 2.79 -1.98 -13.67
C ILE A 6 1.67 -1.05 -13.22
N GLY A 7 0.80 -0.66 -14.14
CA GLY A 7 -0.37 0.20 -13.89
C GLY A 7 -1.67 -0.46 -14.34
N GLY A 8 -2.80 0.08 -13.90
CA GLY A 8 -4.14 -0.42 -14.27
C GLY A 8 -5.24 0.10 -13.34
N GLY A 9 -6.49 0.02 -13.78
CA GLY A 9 -7.65 0.42 -12.96
C GLY A 9 -7.91 -0.48 -11.75
N ILE A 10 -8.89 -0.11 -10.93
CA ILE A 10 -9.36 -0.96 -9.82
C ILE A 10 -9.91 -2.27 -10.41
N GLY A 11 -9.57 -3.41 -9.81
CA GLY A 11 -10.01 -4.72 -10.31
C GLY A 11 -9.27 -5.25 -11.54
N SER A 12 -8.25 -4.56 -12.06
CA SER A 12 -7.52 -4.96 -13.27
C SER A 12 -6.55 -6.13 -13.07
N GLY A 13 -6.54 -6.79 -11.91
CA GLY A 13 -5.68 -7.95 -11.64
C GLY A 13 -4.19 -7.66 -11.41
N LYS A 14 -3.80 -6.42 -11.08
CA LYS A 14 -2.38 -6.06 -10.82
C LYS A 14 -1.73 -6.98 -9.79
N SER A 15 -2.39 -7.23 -8.65
CA SER A 15 -1.89 -8.11 -7.60
C SER A 15 -1.72 -9.56 -8.06
N THR A 16 -2.54 -10.03 -9.01
CA THR A 16 -2.37 -11.36 -9.62
C THR A 16 -1.13 -11.41 -10.50
N LEU A 17 -0.94 -10.42 -11.37
CA LEU A 17 0.24 -10.30 -12.22
C LEU A 17 1.52 -10.21 -11.37
N GLU A 18 1.47 -9.42 -10.30
CA GLU A 18 2.54 -9.25 -9.34
C GLU A 18 2.98 -10.58 -8.71
N ALA A 19 2.02 -11.41 -8.29
CA ALA A 19 2.30 -12.73 -7.75
C ALA A 19 2.98 -13.66 -8.79
N MET A 20 2.53 -13.61 -10.05
CA MET A 20 3.14 -14.38 -11.14
C MET A 20 4.59 -13.96 -11.41
N ILE A 21 4.88 -12.66 -11.37
CA ILE A 21 6.23 -12.12 -11.57
C ILE A 21 7.15 -12.57 -10.42
N ARG A 22 6.68 -12.51 -9.18
CA ARG A 22 7.43 -13.02 -8.01
C ARG A 22 7.74 -14.51 -8.14
N GLN A 23 6.76 -15.32 -8.56
CA GLN A 23 6.96 -16.76 -8.78
C GLN A 23 8.00 -17.05 -9.88
N SER A 24 8.15 -16.14 -10.84
CA SER A 24 9.17 -16.23 -11.89
C SER A 24 10.59 -15.86 -11.42
N GLY A 25 10.79 -15.58 -10.12
CA GLY A 25 12.08 -15.22 -9.54
C GLY A 25 12.49 -13.76 -9.79
N LEU A 26 11.60 -12.92 -10.30
CA LEU A 26 11.88 -11.51 -10.55
C LEU A 26 11.53 -10.66 -9.31
N PRO A 27 12.39 -9.69 -8.96
CA PRO A 27 12.10 -8.77 -7.87
C PRO A 27 10.94 -7.86 -8.24
N VAL A 28 10.02 -7.70 -7.30
CA VAL A 28 8.84 -6.85 -7.43
C VAL A 28 8.84 -5.82 -6.31
N LEU A 29 8.68 -4.55 -6.69
CA LEU A 29 8.45 -3.45 -5.77
C LEU A 29 6.96 -3.10 -5.76
N ASP A 30 6.30 -3.33 -4.63
CA ASP A 30 4.91 -2.93 -4.40
C ASP A 30 4.85 -1.56 -3.72
N ALA A 31 4.29 -0.58 -4.40
CA ALA A 31 4.17 0.77 -3.88
C ALA A 31 3.20 0.85 -2.69
N ASP A 32 2.12 0.07 -2.70
CA ASP A 32 1.11 0.09 -1.64
C ASP A 32 1.64 -0.53 -0.36
N ALA A 33 2.47 -1.58 -0.47
CA ALA A 33 3.21 -2.15 0.65
C ALA A 33 4.20 -1.14 1.25
N VAL A 34 5.02 -0.50 0.41
CA VAL A 34 6.01 0.49 0.86
C VAL A 34 5.34 1.66 1.58
N VAL A 35 4.24 2.19 1.05
CA VAL A 35 3.50 3.29 1.70
C VAL A 35 2.92 2.84 3.04
N ARG A 36 2.45 1.59 3.16
CA ARG A 36 1.94 1.04 4.42
C ARG A 36 3.03 0.97 5.49
N ASP A 37 4.20 0.46 5.12
CA ASP A 37 5.36 0.34 6.02
C ASP A 37 5.82 1.73 6.49
N LEU A 38 5.87 2.69 5.57
CA LEU A 38 6.22 4.08 5.90
C LEU A 38 5.19 4.78 6.79
N LEU A 39 3.97 4.26 6.89
CA LEU A 39 2.87 4.81 7.70
C LEU A 39 2.60 3.98 8.96
N GLU A 40 3.49 3.09 9.35
CA GLU A 40 3.36 2.35 10.60
C GLU A 40 3.22 3.29 11.82
N PRO A 41 2.51 2.86 12.89
CA PRO A 41 2.40 3.63 14.11
C PRO A 41 3.78 4.02 14.67
N GLY A 42 3.96 5.30 14.98
CA GLY A 42 5.24 5.83 15.46
C GLY A 42 6.22 6.22 14.36
N SER A 43 5.90 5.98 13.09
CA SER A 43 6.70 6.50 11.97
C SER A 43 6.64 8.04 11.92
N PRO A 44 7.76 8.73 11.63
CA PRO A 44 7.76 10.18 11.46
C PRO A 44 6.83 10.65 10.33
N LEU A 45 6.72 9.84 9.26
CA LEU A 45 5.88 10.17 8.12
C LEU A 45 4.40 10.17 8.50
N LEU A 46 3.95 9.23 9.35
CA LEU A 46 2.57 9.22 9.83
C LEU A 46 2.24 10.53 10.57
N ALA A 47 3.14 11.05 11.40
CA ALA A 47 2.93 12.32 12.12
C ALA A 47 2.75 13.50 11.15
N VAL A 48 3.57 13.57 10.10
CA VAL A 48 3.48 14.62 9.06
C VAL A 48 2.16 14.50 8.26
N VAL A 49 1.76 13.28 7.89
CA VAL A 49 0.52 13.04 7.15
C VAL A 49 -0.71 13.37 7.99
N VAL A 50 -0.70 13.04 9.28
CA VAL A 50 -1.78 13.37 10.22
C VAL A 50 -1.84 14.87 10.53
N SER A 51 -0.69 15.54 10.63
CA SER A 51 -0.66 16.99 10.87
C SER A 51 -1.11 17.80 9.66
N SER A 52 -0.86 17.33 8.44
CA SER A 52 -1.20 18.03 7.20
C SER A 52 -2.65 17.81 6.74
N LYS A 53 -3.24 16.66 7.10
CA LYS A 53 -4.63 16.34 6.78
C LYS A 53 -5.47 16.45 8.04
N THR A 54 -6.48 17.32 8.05
CA THR A 54 -7.61 17.28 8.99
C THR A 54 -8.32 15.93 8.85
N THR A 55 -7.77 14.87 9.42
CA THR A 55 -8.25 13.49 9.24
C THR A 55 -8.91 13.02 10.52
N THR A 56 -10.24 13.04 10.48
CA THR A 56 -11.07 12.26 11.38
C THR A 56 -10.82 10.78 11.08
N ARG A 57 -10.25 10.04 12.03
CA ARG A 57 -10.23 8.57 11.98
C ARG A 57 -11.68 8.09 12.01
N ILE A 58 -12.19 7.62 10.87
CA ILE A 58 -13.45 6.88 10.83
C ILE A 58 -13.16 5.51 11.44
N THR A 59 -13.14 5.44 12.76
CA THR A 59 -13.04 4.19 13.49
C THR A 59 -14.39 3.52 13.34
N GLN A 60 -14.55 2.65 12.34
CA GLN A 60 -15.69 1.74 12.34
C GLN A 60 -15.46 0.74 13.48
N SER A 61 -15.97 1.08 14.66
CA SER A 61 -16.27 0.11 15.70
C SER A 61 -17.26 -0.88 15.09
N ARG A 62 -16.80 -2.10 14.76
CA ARG A 62 -17.72 -3.22 14.59
C ARG A 62 -18.44 -3.40 15.93
N PRO A 63 -19.77 -3.25 16.02
CA PRO A 63 -20.47 -3.72 17.21
C PRO A 63 -20.32 -5.24 17.24
N SER A 64 -19.76 -5.73 18.33
CA SER A 64 -19.82 -7.15 18.69
C SER A 64 -21.27 -7.49 18.99
N ALA A 65 -21.93 -8.20 18.09
CA ALA A 65 -23.18 -8.92 18.31
C ALA A 65 -23.10 -10.24 17.55
#